data_AF-A0A7Y4T2Z8-F1
#
_entry.id   AF-A0A7Y4T2Z8-F1
#
_cell.length_a   1.000
_cell.length_b   1.000
_cell.length_c   1.000
_cell.angle_alpha   90.00
_cell.angle_beta   90.00
_cell.angle_gamma   90.00
#
_symmetry.space_group_name_H-M   'P 1'
#
loop_
_entity.id
_entity.type
_entity.pdbx_description
1 polymer ?
#
loop_
_entity_poly.entity_id
_entity_poly.type
_entity_poly.pdbx_seq_one_letter_code
_entity_poly.pdbx_strand_id
1 'polypeptide(L)'
;MKDIFRFAGLFILCYFVCIFLYRVDFVKSMINKPLRSYSVGWISSFLPSAEISQQNIAGKSGIDAEMYLIYGNPILIEKAKKEAKQSGQAYATIPTKSMELHLFEMFVVPVFFLISLFIATPLILKEKMKGLLISLLIIFMFISIKLICLSTFEISNSRIGIYELGDSEMKTLSILLGVFSLGFTLMLSFILWLVFGFKKSNFVQIFNSLFKNA
;
A
#
# COMPACT_ATOMS: atom_id res chain seq x y z
N MET A 1 21.64 1.25 27.98
CA MET A 1 21.32 2.56 27.35
C MET A 1 22.08 2.81 26.05
N LYS A 2 23.42 2.73 26.01
CA LYS A 2 24.23 2.97 24.79
C LYS A 2 23.74 2.20 23.54
N ASP A 3 23.39 0.92 23.69
CA ASP A 3 22.92 0.09 22.57
C ASP A 3 21.53 0.49 22.05
N ILE A 4 20.67 1.02 22.92
CA ILE A 4 19.35 1.52 22.55
C ILE A 4 19.50 2.80 21.70
N PHE A 5 20.35 3.74 22.14
CA PHE A 5 20.65 4.94 21.35
C PHE A 5 21.33 4.59 20.02
N ARG A 6 22.23 3.61 20.00
CA ARG A 6 22.86 3.12 18.77
C ARG A 6 21.82 2.57 17.79
N PHE A 7 20.86 1.78 18.29
CA PHE A 7 19.78 1.26 17.45
C PHE A 7 18.88 2.37 16.92
N ALA A 8 18.44 3.31 17.77
CA ALA A 8 17.61 4.42 17.34
C ALA A 8 18.32 5.25 16.25
N GLY A 9 19.61 5.56 16.45
CA GLY A 9 20.41 6.28 15.46
C GLY A 9 20.56 5.52 14.13
N LEU A 10 20.85 4.21 14.19
CA LEU A 10 20.94 3.37 13.00
C LEU A 10 19.60 3.22 12.27
N PHE A 11 18.50 3.09 13.01
CA PHE A 11 17.16 3.01 12.46
C PHE A 11 16.80 4.29 11.71
N ILE A 12 16.97 5.45 12.33
CA ILE A 12 16.68 6.76 11.71
C ILE A 12 17.53 6.95 10.46
N LEU A 13 18.83 6.67 10.55
CA LEU A 13 19.74 6.78 9.41
C LEU A 13 19.33 5.86 8.27
N CYS A 14 19.05 4.58 8.56
CA CYS A 14 18.65 3.60 7.56
C CYS A 14 17.34 4.00 6.88
N TYR A 15 16.35 4.44 7.67
CA TYR A 15 15.07 4.88 7.13
C TYR A 15 15.23 6.09 6.21
N PHE A 16 16.03 7.07 6.63
CA PHE A 16 16.33 8.23 5.80
C PHE A 16 17.04 7.84 4.50
N VAL A 17 18.02 6.93 4.56
CA VAL A 17 18.70 6.41 3.37
C VAL A 17 17.72 5.70 2.44
N CYS A 18 16.83 4.85 2.94
CA CYS A 18 15.83 4.20 2.10
C CYS A 18 14.92 5.20 1.38
N ILE A 19 14.40 6.20 2.11
CA ILE A 19 13.54 7.26 1.55
C ILE A 19 14.31 8.09 0.52
N PHE A 20 15.57 8.43 0.80
CA PHE A 20 16.41 9.19 -0.12
C PHE A 20 16.72 8.38 -1.39
N LEU A 21 17.05 7.10 -1.26
CA LEU A 21 17.29 6.21 -2.40
C LEU A 21 16.06 6.09 -3.30
N TYR A 22 14.85 6.10 -2.73
CA TYR A 22 13.61 6.08 -3.52
C TYR A 22 13.37 7.36 -4.33
N ARG A 23 14.00 8.49 -3.97
CA ARG A 23 13.94 9.71 -4.80
C ARG A 23 14.72 9.59 -6.10
N VAL A 24 15.59 8.59 -6.23
CA VAL A 24 16.31 8.32 -7.47
C VAL A 24 15.32 7.72 -8.49
N ASP A 25 15.16 8.38 -9.64
CA ASP A 25 14.17 8.00 -10.67
C ASP A 25 14.24 6.54 -11.09
N PHE A 26 15.47 5.99 -11.17
CA PHE A 26 15.67 4.58 -11.45
C PHE A 26 15.01 3.67 -10.41
N VAL A 27 15.27 3.91 -9.12
CA VAL A 27 14.72 3.14 -8.00
C VAL A 27 13.20 3.32 -7.93
N LYS A 28 12.74 4.56 -8.08
CA LYS A 28 11.33 4.93 -8.12
C LYS A 28 10.59 4.16 -9.22
N SER A 29 11.11 4.18 -10.45
CA SER A 29 10.53 3.49 -11.60
C SER A 29 10.53 1.97 -11.40
N MET A 30 11.64 1.43 -10.88
CA MET A 30 11.79 -0.01 -10.60
C MET A 30 10.77 -0.52 -9.58
N ILE A 31 10.39 0.30 -8.61
CA ILE A 31 9.40 -0.06 -7.57
C ILE A 31 7.97 0.26 -8.03
N ASN A 32 7.72 1.44 -8.60
CA ASN A 32 6.36 1.89 -8.91
C ASN A 32 5.74 1.13 -10.07
N LYS A 33 6.50 0.78 -11.10
CA LYS A 33 5.94 0.07 -12.26
C LYS A 33 5.38 -1.32 -11.88
N PRO A 34 6.10 -2.18 -11.15
CA PRO A 34 5.55 -3.43 -10.63
C PRO A 34 4.39 -3.22 -9.67
N LEU A 35 4.47 -2.25 -8.75
CA LEU A 35 3.39 -1.98 -7.81
C LEU A 35 2.11 -1.56 -8.52
N ARG A 36 2.18 -0.67 -9.51
CA ARG A 36 1.02 -0.28 -10.33
C ARG A 36 0.40 -1.47 -11.03
N SER A 37 1.23 -2.28 -11.71
CA SER A 37 0.76 -3.47 -12.41
C SER A 37 0.13 -4.48 -11.45
N TYR A 38 0.72 -4.67 -10.27
CA TYR A 38 0.19 -5.52 -9.22
C TYR A 38 -1.15 -4.99 -8.71
N SER A 39 -1.25 -3.70 -8.38
CA SER A 39 -2.48 -3.09 -7.88
C SER A 39 -3.63 -3.24 -8.88
N VAL A 40 -3.42 -2.91 -10.16
CA VAL A 40 -4.44 -3.11 -11.21
C VAL A 40 -4.84 -4.58 -11.29
N GLY A 41 -3.87 -5.48 -11.46
CA GLY A 41 -4.12 -6.91 -11.64
C GLY A 41 -4.85 -7.51 -10.44
N TRP A 42 -4.43 -7.14 -9.23
CA TRP A 42 -5.03 -7.61 -7.99
C TRP A 42 -6.47 -7.13 -7.86
N ILE A 43 -6.74 -5.84 -8.05
CA ILE A 43 -8.12 -5.32 -7.95
C ILE A 43 -9.00 -5.93 -9.05
N SER A 44 -8.53 -6.01 -10.29
CA SER A 44 -9.29 -6.61 -11.41
C SER A 44 -9.65 -8.08 -11.19
N SER A 45 -8.81 -8.81 -10.47
CA SER A 45 -9.05 -10.22 -10.15
C SER A 45 -10.14 -10.40 -9.09
N PHE A 46 -10.26 -9.44 -8.16
CA PHE A 46 -11.26 -9.49 -7.07
C PHE A 46 -12.54 -8.70 -7.39
N LEU A 47 -12.49 -7.77 -8.33
CA LEU A 47 -13.61 -6.95 -8.80
C LEU A 47 -13.82 -7.10 -10.31
N PRO A 48 -14.15 -8.32 -10.80
CA PRO A 48 -14.21 -8.63 -12.23
C PRO A 48 -15.34 -7.91 -12.97
N SER A 49 -16.36 -7.40 -12.26
CA SER A 49 -17.49 -6.69 -12.87
C SER A 49 -17.17 -5.23 -13.21
N ALA A 50 -16.05 -4.70 -12.70
CA ALA A 50 -15.57 -3.36 -13.01
C ALA A 50 -14.50 -3.43 -14.11
N GLU A 51 -14.64 -2.58 -15.13
CA GLU A 51 -13.53 -2.36 -16.07
C GLU A 51 -12.48 -1.48 -15.38
N ILE A 52 -11.35 -2.08 -15.00
CA ILE A 52 -10.28 -1.40 -14.25
C ILE A 52 -9.11 -1.11 -15.18
N SER A 53 -8.74 0.15 -15.29
CA SER A 53 -7.57 0.58 -16.05
C SER A 53 -6.77 1.65 -15.29
N GLN A 54 -5.55 1.89 -15.72
CA GLN A 54 -4.70 2.94 -15.16
C GLN A 54 -4.62 4.12 -16.12
N GLN A 55 -4.66 5.34 -15.58
CA GLN A 55 -4.28 6.53 -16.32
C GLN A 55 -2.94 7.04 -15.83
N ASN A 56 -1.96 7.11 -16.74
CA ASN A 56 -0.76 7.89 -16.50
C ASN A 56 -1.08 9.34 -16.86
N ILE A 57 -1.40 10.17 -15.87
CA ILE A 57 -1.42 11.61 -16.10
C ILE A 57 0.05 12.05 -16.18
N ALA A 58 0.56 12.17 -17.41
CA ALA A 58 1.82 12.83 -17.65
C ALA A 58 1.62 14.34 -17.43
N GLY A 59 1.84 14.81 -16.21
CA GLY A 59 2.07 16.23 -15.93
C GLY A 59 1.18 16.84 -14.84
N LYS A 60 1.83 17.24 -13.74
CA LYS A 60 1.92 18.65 -13.28
C LYS A 60 2.81 18.85 -12.04
N SER A 61 3.21 17.78 -11.36
CA SER A 61 4.21 17.81 -10.30
C SER A 61 5.16 16.63 -10.52
N GLY A 62 6.46 16.79 -10.28
CA GLY A 62 7.46 15.71 -10.39
C GLY A 62 7.30 14.58 -9.37
N ILE A 63 6.06 14.31 -8.93
CA ILE A 63 5.68 13.37 -7.90
C ILE A 63 4.91 12.21 -8.57
N ASP A 64 5.59 11.37 -9.36
CA ASP A 64 5.04 10.12 -9.92
C ASP A 64 4.69 9.02 -8.88
N ALA A 65 4.15 9.39 -7.71
CA ALA A 65 3.68 8.46 -6.68
C ALA A 65 2.18 8.17 -6.79
N GLU A 66 1.44 9.00 -7.51
CA GLU A 66 0.00 8.89 -7.69
C GLU A 66 -0.33 7.97 -8.88
N MET A 67 -1.29 7.08 -8.67
CA MET A 67 -1.87 6.25 -9.73
C MET A 67 -3.37 6.53 -9.76
N TYR A 68 -3.87 6.96 -10.92
CA TYR A 68 -5.31 7.04 -11.14
C TYR A 68 -5.83 5.69 -11.62
N LEU A 69 -6.63 5.06 -10.79
CA LEU A 69 -7.38 3.88 -11.17
C LEU A 69 -8.71 4.32 -11.75
N ILE A 70 -8.88 4.11 -13.05
CA ILE A 70 -10.13 4.35 -13.75
C ILE A 70 -10.98 3.09 -13.61
N TYR A 71 -12.23 3.28 -13.22
CA TYR A 71 -13.22 2.22 -13.17
C TYR A 71 -14.53 2.65 -13.84
N GLY A 72 -15.23 1.70 -14.44
CA GLY A 72 -16.53 1.94 -15.06
C GLY A 72 -17.31 0.65 -15.33
N ASN A 73 -18.61 0.79 -15.58
CA ASN A 73 -19.48 -0.34 -15.88
C ASN A 73 -19.27 -0.76 -17.35
N PRO A 74 -18.79 -1.99 -17.62
CA PRO A 74 -18.47 -2.41 -18.99
C PRO A 74 -19.68 -2.33 -19.93
N ILE A 75 -20.90 -2.58 -19.43
CA ILE A 75 -22.13 -2.51 -20.21
C ILE A 75 -22.42 -1.06 -20.65
N LEU A 76 -22.27 -0.10 -19.74
CA LEU A 76 -22.46 1.32 -20.04
C LEU A 76 -21.37 1.85 -20.99
N ILE A 77 -20.14 1.37 -20.82
CA ILE A 77 -19.00 1.71 -21.69
C ILE A 77 -19.25 1.20 -23.12
N GLU A 78 -19.66 -0.05 -23.28
CA GLU A 78 -19.98 -0.60 -24.60
C GLU A 78 -21.16 0.10 -25.26
N LYS A 79 -22.21 0.41 -24.48
CA LYS A 79 -23.38 1.16 -24.98
C LYS A 79 -22.97 2.53 -25.50
N ALA A 80 -22.20 3.30 -24.72
CA ALA A 80 -21.69 4.61 -25.13
C ALA A 80 -20.80 4.51 -26.39
N LYS A 81 -19.94 3.49 -26.49
CA LYS A 81 -19.12 3.24 -27.69
C LYS A 81 -19.97 2.93 -28.93
N LYS A 82 -21.05 2.14 -28.78
CA LYS A 82 -21.97 1.81 -29.87
C LYS A 82 -22.79 3.03 -30.32
N GLU A 83 -23.29 3.82 -29.37
CA GLU A 83 -24.04 5.06 -29.66
C GLU A 83 -23.16 6.11 -30.37
N ALA A 84 -21.91 6.29 -29.95
CA ALA A 84 -20.97 7.19 -30.63
C ALA A 84 -20.66 6.75 -32.07
N LYS A 85 -20.48 5.43 -32.28
CA LYS A 85 -20.29 4.86 -33.63
C LYS A 85 -21.54 5.06 -34.51
N GLN A 86 -22.73 4.88 -33.96
CA GLN A 86 -23.99 5.06 -34.69
C GLN A 86 -24.29 6.53 -34.99
N SER A 87 -23.89 7.45 -34.13
CA SER A 87 -24.07 8.89 -34.30
C SER A 87 -22.94 9.56 -35.10
N GLY A 88 -21.95 8.81 -35.57
CA GLY A 88 -20.83 9.33 -36.36
C GLY A 88 -19.89 10.26 -35.58
N GLN A 89 -19.94 10.23 -34.24
CA GLN A 89 -19.06 11.05 -33.41
C GLN A 89 -17.65 10.46 -33.36
N ALA A 90 -16.64 11.27 -33.65
CA ALA A 90 -15.23 10.87 -33.56
C ALA A 90 -14.77 10.60 -32.12
N TYR A 91 -15.50 11.15 -31.13
CA TYR A 91 -15.17 11.05 -29.72
C TYR A 91 -16.40 10.64 -28.91
N ALA A 92 -16.24 9.66 -28.01
CA ALA A 92 -17.27 9.21 -27.10
C ALA A 92 -16.92 9.62 -25.67
N THR A 93 -17.86 10.23 -24.95
CA THR A 93 -17.71 10.45 -23.50
C THR A 93 -18.01 9.13 -22.81
N ILE A 94 -16.98 8.49 -22.25
CA ILE A 94 -17.13 7.19 -21.59
C ILE A 94 -17.51 7.43 -20.12
N PRO A 95 -18.56 6.77 -19.58
CA PRO A 95 -18.98 6.93 -18.20
C PRO A 95 -18.03 6.17 -17.25
N THR A 96 -16.86 6.75 -16.99
CA THR A 96 -15.89 6.26 -16.02
C THR A 96 -15.71 7.23 -14.86
N LYS A 97 -15.20 6.70 -13.75
CA LYS A 97 -14.69 7.49 -12.62
C LYS A 97 -13.24 7.11 -12.38
N SER A 98 -12.53 7.98 -11.66
CA SER A 98 -11.15 7.75 -11.26
C SER A 98 -11.03 7.86 -9.75
N MET A 99 -10.27 6.95 -9.13
CA MET A 99 -9.78 7.11 -7.77
C MET A 99 -8.27 7.29 -7.78
N GLU A 100 -7.77 8.13 -6.88
CA GLU A 100 -6.34 8.36 -6.71
C GLU A 100 -5.77 7.38 -5.68
N LEU A 101 -4.72 6.66 -6.07
CA LEU A 101 -3.98 5.75 -5.21
C LEU A 101 -2.59 6.31 -4.92
N HIS A 102 -2.37 6.61 -3.65
CA HIS A 102 -1.09 7.02 -3.08
C HIS A 102 -0.20 5.79 -2.81
N LEU A 103 0.41 5.23 -3.87
CA LEU A 103 1.15 3.96 -3.78
C LEU A 103 2.39 4.05 -2.91
N PHE A 104 3.04 5.22 -2.87
CA PHE A 104 4.22 5.46 -2.05
C PHE A 104 3.88 5.32 -0.55
N GLU A 105 2.86 6.03 -0.10
CA GLU A 105 2.39 6.01 1.27
C GLU A 105 1.83 4.62 1.64
N MET A 106 1.11 3.99 0.72
CA MET A 106 0.45 2.72 0.98
C MET A 106 1.43 1.55 1.06
N PHE A 107 2.41 1.47 0.17
CA PHE A 107 3.33 0.33 0.06
C PHE A 107 4.75 0.66 0.55
N VAL A 108 5.34 1.73 0.02
CA VAL A 108 6.78 1.99 0.18
C VAL A 108 7.12 2.42 1.59
N VAL A 109 6.35 3.35 2.17
CA VAL A 109 6.60 3.88 3.51
C VAL A 109 6.60 2.77 4.60
N PRO A 110 5.57 1.91 4.72
CA PRO A 110 5.57 0.83 5.70
C PRO A 110 6.68 -0.21 5.47
N VAL A 111 6.95 -0.56 4.21
CA VAL A 111 7.99 -1.52 3.87
C VAL A 111 9.37 -1.00 4.24
N PHE A 112 9.68 0.26 3.92
CA PHE A 112 10.96 0.87 4.29
C PHE A 112 11.12 1.04 5.79
N PHE A 113 10.04 1.41 6.48
CA PHE A 113 10.02 1.48 7.94
C PHE A 113 10.36 0.11 8.55
N LEU A 114 9.71 -0.96 8.08
CA LEU A 114 9.96 -2.32 8.53
C LEU A 114 11.40 -2.80 8.22
N ILE A 115 11.87 -2.60 6.99
CA ILE A 115 13.24 -2.94 6.59
C ILE A 115 14.25 -2.24 7.50
N SER A 116 14.05 -0.96 7.77
CA SER A 116 14.94 -0.15 8.59
C SER A 116 15.00 -0.66 10.04
N LEU A 117 13.86 -1.07 10.61
CA LEU A 117 13.81 -1.71 11.93
C LEU A 117 14.65 -2.99 11.95
N PHE A 118 14.45 -3.89 10.98
CA PHE A 118 15.20 -5.15 10.92
C PHE A 118 16.69 -4.95 10.68
N ILE A 119 17.09 -4.01 9.83
CA ILE A 119 18.50 -3.69 9.57
C ILE A 119 19.16 -3.19 10.86
N ALA A 120 18.55 -2.22 11.53
CA ALA A 120 19.08 -1.64 12.76
C ALA A 120 19.16 -2.64 13.92
N THR A 121 18.34 -3.70 13.91
CA THR A 121 18.28 -4.67 15.00
C THR A 121 19.56 -5.54 15.05
N PRO A 122 20.19 -5.72 16.23
CA PRO A 122 21.31 -6.62 16.44
C PRO A 122 20.80 -8.08 16.51
N LEU A 123 20.67 -8.69 15.33
CA LEU A 123 20.23 -10.07 15.10
C LEU A 123 21.23 -10.79 14.20
N ILE A 124 21.33 -12.11 14.37
CA ILE A 124 22.04 -12.98 13.43
C ILE A 124 21.37 -12.86 12.05
N LEU A 125 22.17 -12.71 10.99
CA LEU A 125 21.67 -12.41 9.64
C LEU A 125 20.58 -13.39 9.16
N LYS A 126 20.76 -14.69 9.41
CA LYS A 126 19.79 -15.73 9.02
C LYS A 126 18.41 -15.51 9.66
N GLU A 127 18.39 -15.18 10.96
CA GLU A 127 17.13 -14.92 11.67
C GLU A 127 16.52 -13.58 11.30
N LYS A 128 17.36 -12.57 11.08
CA LYS A 128 16.96 -11.25 10.58
C LYS A 128 16.23 -11.38 9.25
N MET A 129 16.82 -12.08 8.28
CA MET A 129 16.22 -12.27 6.96
C MET A 129 14.93 -13.09 7.02
N LYS A 130 14.88 -14.16 7.83
CA LYS A 130 13.66 -14.95 8.01
C LYS A 130 12.52 -14.13 8.62
N GLY A 131 12.82 -13.36 9.68
CA GLY A 131 11.84 -12.51 10.36
C GLY A 131 11.35 -11.37 9.46
N LEU A 132 12.26 -10.74 8.73
CA LEU A 132 11.94 -9.71 7.75
C LEU A 132 11.04 -10.26 6.64
N LEU A 133 11.38 -11.41 6.06
CA LEU A 133 10.59 -12.03 4.98
C LEU A 133 9.16 -12.35 5.43
N ILE A 134 8.99 -12.96 6.61
CA ILE A 134 7.67 -13.27 7.16
C ILE A 134 6.88 -11.98 7.41
N SER A 135 7.52 -10.95 7.98
CA SER A 135 6.87 -9.67 8.26
C SER A 135 6.46 -8.94 6.97
N LEU A 136 7.30 -8.98 5.94
CA LEU A 136 7.00 -8.41 4.62
C LEU A 136 5.80 -9.13 3.97
N LEU A 137 5.73 -10.46 4.05
CA LEU A 137 4.58 -11.21 3.52
C LEU A 137 3.27 -10.82 4.22
N ILE A 138 3.29 -10.67 5.55
CA ILE A 138 2.11 -10.26 6.32
C ILE A 138 1.69 -8.83 5.98
N ILE A 139 2.64 -7.89 5.91
CA ILE A 139 2.35 -6.50 5.52
C ILE A 139 1.81 -6.44 4.09
N PHE A 140 2.40 -7.19 3.17
CA PHE A 140 1.95 -7.22 1.78
C PHE A 140 0.50 -7.73 1.69
N MET A 141 0.20 -8.87 2.32
CA MET A 141 -1.16 -9.40 2.37
C MET A 141 -2.16 -8.42 3.00
N PHE A 142 -1.78 -7.75 4.09
CA PHE A 142 -2.60 -6.72 4.72
C PHE A 142 -2.89 -5.55 3.76
N ILE A 143 -1.87 -5.03 3.08
CA ILE A 143 -2.03 -3.94 2.11
C ILE A 143 -2.90 -4.38 0.92
N SER A 144 -2.76 -5.61 0.45
CA SER A 144 -3.58 -6.17 -0.64
C SER A 144 -5.06 -6.26 -0.27
N ILE A 145 -5.39 -6.65 0.96
CA ILE A 145 -6.77 -6.62 1.47
C ILE A 145 -7.27 -5.18 1.55
N LYS A 146 -6.47 -4.28 2.10
CA LYS A 146 -6.77 -2.84 2.17
C LYS A 146 -7.08 -2.26 0.79
N LEU A 147 -6.31 -2.62 -0.22
CA LEU A 147 -6.48 -2.15 -1.59
C LEU A 147 -7.84 -2.58 -2.18
N ILE A 148 -8.26 -3.83 -1.94
CA ILE A 148 -9.57 -4.32 -2.36
C ILE A 148 -10.67 -3.55 -1.64
N CYS A 149 -10.61 -3.46 -0.31
CA CYS A 149 -11.63 -2.74 0.48
C CYS A 149 -11.79 -1.29 0.04
N LEU A 150 -10.69 -0.59 -0.21
CA LEU A 150 -10.71 0.80 -0.69
C LEU A 150 -11.35 0.88 -2.08
N SER A 151 -10.96 -0.01 -2.99
CA SER A 151 -11.52 -0.04 -4.34
C SER A 151 -13.02 -0.34 -4.34
N THR A 152 -13.46 -1.31 -3.55
CA THR A 152 -14.88 -1.64 -3.40
C THR A 152 -15.67 -0.47 -2.84
N PHE A 153 -15.13 0.24 -1.84
CA PHE A 153 -15.78 1.40 -1.24
C PHE A 153 -15.97 2.51 -2.27
N GLU A 154 -14.90 2.89 -2.97
CA GLU A 154 -14.93 3.94 -3.99
C GLU A 154 -15.90 3.59 -5.13
N ILE A 155 -15.81 2.36 -5.66
CA ILE A 155 -16.69 1.91 -6.74
C ILE A 155 -18.15 1.91 -6.29
N SER A 156 -18.45 1.43 -5.08
CA SER A 156 -19.82 1.36 -4.60
C SER A 156 -20.39 2.75 -4.29
N ASN A 157 -19.58 3.63 -3.70
CA ASN A 157 -19.98 5.00 -3.36
C ASN A 157 -20.21 5.86 -4.62
N SER A 158 -19.50 5.57 -5.71
CA SER A 158 -19.61 6.31 -6.97
C SER A 158 -20.94 6.14 -7.71
N ARG A 159 -21.80 5.20 -7.29
CA ARG A 159 -23.11 4.89 -7.89
C ARG A 159 -23.07 4.59 -9.39
N ILE A 160 -21.99 3.98 -9.89
CA ILE A 160 -21.89 3.54 -11.29
C ILE A 160 -22.65 2.21 -11.54
N GLY A 161 -23.37 1.69 -10.52
CA GLY A 161 -24.20 0.49 -10.64
C GLY A 161 -23.39 -0.77 -10.95
N ILE A 162 -22.16 -0.86 -10.45
CA ILE A 162 -21.28 -2.03 -10.64
C ILE A 162 -21.33 -2.92 -9.40
N TYR A 163 -21.15 -2.30 -8.24
CA TYR A 163 -21.29 -2.90 -6.92
C TYR A 163 -22.20 -1.98 -6.12
N GLU A 164 -23.36 -2.48 -5.73
CA GLU A 164 -24.31 -1.74 -4.89
C GLU A 164 -24.27 -2.37 -3.51
N LEU A 165 -23.62 -1.68 -2.58
CA LEU A 165 -23.59 -2.06 -1.18
C LEU A 165 -24.73 -1.35 -0.45
N GLY A 166 -25.41 -2.07 0.44
CA GLY A 166 -26.39 -1.48 1.34
C GLY A 166 -25.74 -0.52 2.35
N ASP A 167 -26.54 0.35 2.96
CA ASP A 167 -26.04 1.36 3.92
C ASP A 167 -25.23 0.76 5.09
N SER A 168 -25.65 -0.42 5.57
CA SER A 168 -24.96 -1.14 6.65
C SER A 168 -23.57 -1.66 6.22
N GLU A 169 -23.47 -2.14 4.99
CA GLU A 169 -22.22 -2.66 4.42
C GLU A 169 -21.26 -1.50 4.14
N MET A 170 -21.76 -0.40 3.58
CA MET A 170 -21.01 0.83 3.38
C MET A 170 -20.47 1.40 4.69
N LYS A 171 -21.28 1.41 5.75
CA LYS A 171 -20.85 1.84 7.09
C LYS A 171 -19.76 0.94 7.64
N THR A 172 -19.92 -0.38 7.52
CA THR A 172 -18.91 -1.36 7.96
C THR A 172 -17.59 -1.18 7.22
N LEU A 173 -17.66 -1.01 5.91
CA LEU A 173 -16.48 -0.79 5.07
C LEU A 173 -15.78 0.53 5.39
N SER A 174 -16.54 1.60 5.64
CA SER A 174 -15.99 2.90 6.06
C SER A 174 -15.25 2.80 7.40
N ILE A 175 -15.81 2.09 8.39
CA ILE A 175 -15.14 1.84 9.67
C ILE A 175 -13.84 1.06 9.46
N LEU A 176 -13.87 0.02 8.62
CA LEU A 176 -12.70 -0.79 8.30
C LEU A 176 -11.61 0.04 7.61
N LEU A 177 -11.97 0.93 6.69
CA LEU A 177 -11.05 1.86 6.05
C LEU A 177 -10.43 2.85 7.04
N GLY A 178 -11.17 3.24 8.09
CA GLY A 178 -10.63 4.03 9.19
C GLY A 178 -9.48 3.33 9.92
N VAL A 179 -9.55 1.99 10.07
CA VAL A 179 -8.47 1.17 10.62
C VAL A 179 -7.28 1.09 9.65
N PHE A 180 -7.52 1.19 8.34
CA PHE A 180 -6.48 1.14 7.31
C PHE A 180 -5.67 2.44 7.14
N SER A 181 -5.57 3.26 8.18
CA SER A 181 -4.71 4.44 8.15
C SER A 181 -3.22 4.09 7.96
N LEU A 182 -2.44 5.06 7.48
CA LEU A 182 -0.98 4.93 7.41
C LEU A 182 -0.39 4.62 8.79
N GLY A 183 -0.86 5.32 9.83
CA GLY A 183 -0.43 5.14 11.21
C GLY A 183 -0.65 3.70 11.71
N PHE A 184 -1.80 3.10 11.39
CA PHE A 184 -2.06 1.71 11.72
C PHE A 184 -1.13 0.74 10.97
N THR A 185 -0.84 1.00 9.70
CA THR A 185 0.08 0.16 8.90
C THR A 185 1.51 0.21 9.45
N LEU A 186 1.95 1.39 9.92
CA LEU A 186 3.22 1.56 10.63
C LEU A 186 3.22 0.86 12.00
N MET A 187 2.13 0.98 12.75
CA MET A 187 1.96 0.27 14.02
C MET A 187 2.02 -1.25 13.83
N LEU A 188 1.35 -1.77 12.80
CA LEU A 188 1.42 -3.19 12.44
C LEU A 188 2.85 -3.61 12.09
N SER A 189 3.57 -2.79 11.31
CA SER A 189 4.98 -3.04 10.99
C SER A 189 5.84 -3.10 12.25
N PHE A 190 5.61 -2.21 13.22
CA PHE A 190 6.29 -2.22 14.50
C PHE A 190 5.96 -3.47 15.34
N ILE A 191 4.68 -3.88 15.41
CA ILE A 191 4.27 -5.11 16.10
C ILE A 191 4.92 -6.34 15.48
N LEU A 192 4.95 -6.44 14.15
CA LEU A 192 5.60 -7.54 13.45
C LEU A 192 7.10 -7.58 13.74
N TRP A 193 7.74 -6.41 13.78
CA TRP A 193 9.13 -6.31 14.23
C TRP A 193 9.30 -6.78 15.68
N LEU A 194 8.40 -6.43 16.61
CA LEU A 194 8.47 -6.91 18.00
C LEU A 194 8.41 -8.44 18.07
N VAL A 195 7.48 -9.05 17.32
CA VAL A 195 7.23 -10.49 17.32
C VAL A 195 8.37 -11.26 16.65
N PHE A 196 8.84 -10.81 15.49
CA PHE A 196 9.77 -11.58 14.65
C PHE A 196 11.22 -11.12 14.72
N GLY A 197 11.46 -9.85 15.08
CA GLY A 197 12.79 -9.26 15.22
C GLY A 197 13.20 -9.15 16.68
N PHE A 198 12.50 -8.34 17.46
CA PHE A 198 12.89 -7.98 18.83
C PHE A 198 13.02 -9.20 19.74
N LYS A 199 12.04 -10.11 19.74
CA LYS A 199 12.04 -11.33 20.58
C LYS A 199 13.29 -12.21 20.42
N LYS A 200 13.92 -12.20 19.24
CA LYS A 200 15.12 -13.01 18.95
C LYS A 200 16.42 -12.21 19.07
N SER A 201 16.32 -10.91 19.30
CA SER A 201 17.47 -10.03 19.34
C SER A 201 18.14 -10.04 20.70
N ASN A 202 19.40 -9.62 20.73
CA ASN A 202 20.14 -9.41 21.97
C ASN A 202 19.51 -8.33 22.88
N PHE A 203 18.52 -7.56 22.38
CA PHE A 203 17.79 -6.60 23.21
C PHE A 203 17.01 -7.23 24.34
N VAL A 204 16.55 -8.47 24.21
CA VAL A 204 15.82 -9.14 25.29
C VAL A 204 16.68 -9.22 26.55
N GLN A 205 17.98 -9.49 26.40
CA GLN A 205 18.92 -9.54 27.52
C GLN A 205 19.16 -8.15 28.11
N ILE A 206 19.31 -7.12 27.26
CA ILE A 206 19.50 -5.73 27.67
C ILE A 206 18.28 -5.22 28.45
N PHE A 207 17.06 -5.47 27.95
CA PHE A 207 15.82 -5.08 28.62
C PHE A 207 15.64 -5.81 29.94
N ASN A 208 15.84 -7.13 29.98
CA ASN A 208 15.74 -7.90 31.23
C ASN A 208 16.75 -7.43 32.28
N SER A 209 17.94 -6.97 31.87
CA SER A 209 18.94 -6.41 32.80
C SER A 209 18.54 -5.05 33.38
N LEU A 210 17.87 -4.21 32.59
CA LEU A 210 17.39 -2.89 33.03
C LEU A 210 16.24 -3.02 34.03
N PHE A 211 15.31 -3.94 33.79
CA PHE A 211 14.16 -4.17 34.68
C PHE A 211 14.48 -5.03 35.91
N LYS A 212 15.57 -5.80 35.92
CA LYS A 212 16.06 -6.48 37.14
C LYS A 212 16.81 -5.55 38.08
N ASN A 213 17.35 -4.44 37.57
CA ASN A 213 18.13 -3.47 38.33
C ASN A 213 17.34 -2.18 38.64
N ALA A 214 16.04 -2.16 38.33
CA ALA A 214 15.08 -1.10 38.67
C ALA A 214 14.12 -1.61 39.74
#